data_AF-A0A496AQU5-F1
#
_entry.id   AF-A0A496AQU5-F1
#
_cell.length_a   1.000
_cell.length_b   1.000
_cell.length_c   1.000
_cell.angle_alpha   90.00
_cell.angle_beta   90.00
_cell.angle_gamma   90.00
#
_symmetry.space_group_name_H-M   'P 1'
#
loop_
_entity.id
_entity.type
_entity.pdbx_description
1 polymer ?
#
loop_
_entity_poly.entity_id
_entity_poly.type
_entity_poly.pdbx_seq_one_letter_code
_entity_poly.pdbx_strand_id
1 'polypeptide(L)'
;MGEDTFSFPKPISLLKEIILGATFFENDKDAIILDFHAGSATTAHAVLVLNKQDSGNWKFILFEQMDYVESVTVPRVENVIKEQGDGEFIYCQLMQYNQVYIEKIQTAESSKDLVTLWKDIAENSFLNWYVNAEVPEEAVNDFTAIGDLEAQKHLLAELLDKNQLYVNLSEIKDADFGVSAEDKMLNRAFYRNS
;
A
#
# COMPACT_ATOMS: atom_id res chain seq x y z
N MET A 1 10.04 -19.64 -19.78
CA MET A 1 9.90 -20.55 -18.62
C MET A 1 9.81 -19.63 -17.42
N GLY A 2 8.62 -19.51 -16.83
CA GLY A 2 8.39 -18.59 -15.71
C GLY A 2 9.13 -19.11 -14.50
N GLU A 3 9.96 -18.27 -13.90
CA GLU A 3 10.46 -18.54 -12.55
C GLU A 3 9.25 -18.63 -11.61
N ASP A 4 9.20 -19.69 -10.80
CA ASP A 4 8.23 -19.83 -9.71
C ASP A 4 8.52 -18.74 -8.67
N THR A 5 8.02 -17.53 -8.93
CA THR A 5 8.11 -16.37 -8.04
C THR A 5 7.31 -16.54 -6.74
N PHE A 6 6.54 -17.63 -6.61
CA PHE A 6 5.83 -18.00 -5.40
C PHE A 6 5.98 -19.49 -5.11
N SER A 7 6.79 -19.83 -4.10
CA SER A 7 7.07 -21.23 -3.76
C SER A 7 5.88 -21.95 -3.12
N PHE A 8 4.91 -21.22 -2.54
CA PHE A 8 3.78 -21.82 -1.80
C PHE A 8 2.49 -20.97 -1.89
N PRO A 9 1.86 -20.83 -3.08
CA PRO A 9 0.55 -20.18 -3.18
C PRO A 9 -0.50 -20.97 -2.40
N LYS A 10 -1.43 -20.28 -1.72
CA LYS A 10 -2.57 -20.91 -1.03
C LYS A 10 -3.36 -21.77 -2.03
N PRO A 11 -3.75 -23.01 -1.70
CA PRO A 11 -4.54 -23.84 -2.61
C PRO A 11 -5.89 -23.20 -2.95
N ILE A 12 -6.21 -23.11 -4.25
CA ILE A 12 -7.47 -22.49 -4.72
C ILE A 12 -8.68 -23.24 -4.18
N SER A 13 -8.64 -24.58 -4.10
CA SER A 13 -9.73 -25.40 -3.56
C SER A 13 -10.08 -25.03 -2.13
N LEU A 14 -9.07 -24.81 -1.28
CA LEU A 14 -9.26 -24.41 0.11
C LEU A 14 -9.96 -23.04 0.20
N LEU A 15 -9.55 -22.07 -0.63
CA LEU A 15 -10.16 -20.74 -0.62
C LEU A 15 -11.62 -20.78 -1.10
N LYS A 16 -11.93 -21.63 -2.09
CA LYS A 16 -13.32 -21.83 -2.52
C LYS A 16 -14.20 -22.39 -1.41
N GLU A 17 -13.71 -23.40 -0.67
CA GLU A 17 -14.44 -23.98 0.47
C GLU A 17 -14.68 -22.94 1.57
N ILE A 18 -13.69 -22.10 1.87
CA ILE A 18 -13.82 -21.01 2.84
C ILE A 18 -14.89 -20.01 2.39
N ILE A 19 -14.85 -19.54 1.13
CA ILE A 19 -15.81 -18.57 0.60
C ILE A 19 -17.23 -19.13 0.63
N LEU A 20 -17.42 -20.35 0.12
CA LEU A 20 -18.73 -21.00 0.12
C LEU A 20 -19.25 -21.21 1.54
N GLY A 21 -18.40 -21.69 2.45
CA GLY A 21 -18.79 -21.89 3.86
C GLY A 21 -19.16 -20.59 4.57
N ALA A 22 -18.40 -19.51 4.33
CA ALA A 22 -18.65 -18.21 4.93
C ALA A 22 -19.92 -17.51 4.41
N THR A 23 -20.32 -17.81 3.18
CA THR A 23 -21.46 -17.16 2.50
C THR A 23 -22.71 -18.04 2.44
N PHE A 24 -22.62 -19.29 2.93
CA PHE A 24 -23.68 -20.29 2.82
C PHE A 24 -24.98 -19.91 3.53
N PHE A 25 -24.89 -19.50 4.81
CA PHE A 25 -26.07 -19.38 5.67
C PHE A 25 -27.07 -18.32 5.22
N GLU A 26 -26.59 -17.25 4.62
CA GLU A 26 -27.43 -16.16 4.11
C GLU A 26 -27.66 -16.25 2.60
N ASN A 27 -27.10 -17.29 1.94
CA ASN A 27 -27.01 -17.37 0.48
C ASN A 27 -26.49 -16.05 -0.11
N ASP A 28 -25.51 -15.45 0.57
CA ASP A 28 -24.98 -14.14 0.23
C ASP A 28 -24.02 -14.28 -0.94
N LYS A 29 -24.60 -14.24 -2.14
CA LYS A 29 -23.88 -14.28 -3.41
C LYS A 29 -23.29 -12.93 -3.80
N ASP A 30 -23.49 -11.88 -3.01
CA ASP A 30 -23.01 -10.52 -3.29
C ASP A 30 -21.89 -10.07 -2.32
N ALA A 31 -21.47 -10.97 -1.42
CA ALA A 31 -20.49 -10.69 -0.37
C ALA A 31 -19.15 -10.15 -0.89
N ILE A 32 -18.49 -9.36 -0.05
CA ILE A 32 -17.15 -8.82 -0.32
C ILE A 32 -16.12 -9.65 0.46
N ILE A 33 -15.22 -10.29 -0.28
CA ILE A 33 -14.13 -11.10 0.27
C ILE A 33 -12.87 -10.24 0.42
N LEU A 34 -12.43 -10.04 1.66
CA LEU A 34 -11.23 -9.25 1.97
C LEU A 34 -10.04 -10.17 2.27
N ASP A 35 -8.93 -9.97 1.55
CA ASP A 35 -7.64 -10.62 1.85
C ASP A 35 -6.55 -9.55 2.00
N PHE A 36 -6.06 -9.39 3.23
CA PHE A 36 -5.03 -8.40 3.56
C PHE A 36 -3.59 -8.92 3.43
N HIS A 37 -3.43 -10.18 2.99
CA HIS A 37 -2.14 -10.79 2.64
C HIS A 37 -2.29 -11.53 1.31
N ALA A 38 -2.59 -10.77 0.26
CA ALA A 38 -3.02 -11.33 -1.02
C ALA A 38 -1.95 -12.23 -1.66
N GLY A 39 -0.68 -11.89 -1.52
CA GLY A 39 0.44 -12.57 -2.15
C GLY A 39 0.21 -12.66 -3.66
N SER A 40 0.21 -13.88 -4.18
CA SER A 40 -0.13 -14.19 -5.58
C SER A 40 -1.64 -14.08 -5.92
N ALA A 41 -2.46 -13.34 -5.17
CA ALA A 41 -3.89 -13.14 -5.45
C ALA A 41 -4.71 -14.45 -5.63
N THR A 42 -4.38 -15.48 -4.85
CA THR A 42 -5.12 -16.77 -4.88
C THR A 42 -6.59 -16.62 -4.48
N THR A 43 -6.91 -15.64 -3.63
CA THR A 43 -8.28 -15.29 -3.22
C THR A 43 -9.11 -14.74 -4.38
N ALA A 44 -8.59 -13.77 -5.14
CA ALA A 44 -9.28 -13.27 -6.33
C ALA A 44 -9.49 -14.38 -7.38
N HIS A 45 -8.50 -15.25 -7.57
CA HIS A 45 -8.66 -16.41 -8.45
C HIS A 45 -9.86 -17.27 -8.03
N ALA A 46 -9.94 -17.64 -6.74
CA ALA A 46 -11.02 -18.46 -6.22
C ALA A 46 -12.40 -17.80 -6.42
N VAL A 47 -12.50 -16.49 -6.15
CA VAL A 47 -13.74 -15.71 -6.34
C VAL A 47 -14.18 -15.70 -7.81
N LEU A 48 -13.28 -15.38 -8.74
CA LEU A 48 -13.61 -15.32 -10.17
C LEU A 48 -14.09 -16.68 -10.70
N VAL A 49 -13.44 -17.78 -10.28
CA VAL A 49 -13.86 -19.14 -10.65
C VAL A 49 -15.22 -19.49 -10.06
N LEU A 50 -15.49 -19.13 -8.80
CA LEU A 50 -16.78 -19.38 -8.14
C LEU A 50 -17.91 -18.58 -8.78
N ASN A 51 -17.71 -17.30 -9.11
CA ASN A 51 -18.73 -16.49 -9.78
C ASN A 51 -19.20 -17.16 -11.07
N LYS A 52 -18.26 -17.68 -11.87
CA LYS A 52 -18.57 -18.41 -13.11
C LYS A 52 -19.27 -19.76 -12.85
N GLN A 53 -18.85 -20.51 -11.83
CA GLN A 53 -19.37 -21.86 -11.56
C GLN A 53 -20.74 -21.85 -10.88
N ASP A 54 -20.91 -20.97 -9.90
CA ASP A 54 -22.07 -20.98 -8.98
C ASP A 54 -23.04 -19.82 -9.25
N SER A 55 -22.80 -19.07 -10.34
CA SER A 55 -23.57 -17.87 -10.71
C SER A 55 -23.67 -16.89 -9.54
N GLY A 56 -22.56 -16.69 -8.85
CA GLY A 56 -22.39 -15.70 -7.79
C GLY A 56 -21.95 -14.35 -8.34
N ASN A 57 -21.96 -13.35 -7.46
CA ASN A 57 -21.49 -11.99 -7.72
C ASN A 57 -20.60 -11.52 -6.55
N TRP A 58 -19.80 -12.45 -6.02
CA TRP A 58 -18.83 -12.16 -4.97
C TRP A 58 -17.80 -11.18 -5.49
N LYS A 59 -17.50 -10.20 -4.66
CA LYS A 59 -16.47 -9.18 -4.93
C LYS A 59 -15.25 -9.49 -4.09
N PHE A 60 -14.09 -8.97 -4.47
CA PHE A 60 -12.89 -9.11 -3.66
C PHE A 60 -12.19 -7.76 -3.47
N ILE A 61 -11.53 -7.62 -2.32
CA ILE A 61 -10.59 -6.55 -2.03
C ILE A 61 -9.30 -7.21 -1.57
N LEU A 62 -8.20 -6.87 -2.24
CA LEU A 62 -6.87 -7.41 -1.95
C LEU A 62 -5.97 -6.29 -1.44
N PHE A 63 -5.23 -6.56 -0.37
CA PHE A 63 -4.08 -5.74 0.04
C PHE A 63 -2.79 -6.55 -0.07
N GLU A 64 -1.77 -5.89 -0.62
CA GLU A 64 -0.42 -6.41 -0.73
C GLU A 64 0.57 -5.24 -0.67
N GLN A 65 1.69 -5.46 0.02
CA GLN A 65 2.70 -4.44 0.32
C GLN A 65 4.09 -4.77 -0.23
N MET A 66 4.28 -5.99 -0.77
CA MET A 66 5.56 -6.42 -1.30
C MET A 66 5.83 -5.82 -2.70
N ASP A 67 7.10 -5.80 -3.10
CA ASP A 67 7.57 -5.25 -4.38
C ASP A 67 7.08 -6.00 -5.63
N TYR A 68 6.58 -7.23 -5.46
CA TYR A 68 6.09 -8.08 -6.55
C TYR A 68 4.63 -7.83 -6.96
N VAL A 69 3.95 -6.81 -6.43
CA VAL A 69 2.53 -6.54 -6.73
C VAL A 69 2.29 -6.41 -8.23
N GLU A 70 3.09 -5.60 -8.91
CA GLU A 70 2.93 -5.30 -10.34
C GLU A 70 3.46 -6.40 -11.25
N SER A 71 4.39 -7.22 -10.75
CA SER A 71 5.01 -8.30 -11.53
C SER A 71 4.31 -9.66 -11.36
N VAL A 72 3.60 -9.87 -10.25
CA VAL A 72 2.99 -11.15 -9.88
C VAL A 72 1.50 -11.00 -9.57
N THR A 73 1.13 -10.18 -8.59
CA THR A 73 -0.23 -10.10 -8.05
C THR A 73 -1.22 -9.59 -9.10
N VAL A 74 -0.95 -8.42 -9.68
CA VAL A 74 -1.79 -7.78 -10.71
C VAL A 74 -1.87 -8.65 -11.98
N PRO A 75 -0.75 -9.07 -12.61
CA PRO A 75 -0.82 -9.88 -13.83
C PRO A 75 -1.55 -11.21 -13.63
N ARG A 76 -1.48 -11.80 -12.44
CA ARG A 76 -2.24 -13.01 -12.14
C ARG A 76 -3.74 -12.77 -12.15
N VAL A 77 -4.23 -11.69 -11.53
CA VAL A 77 -5.66 -11.36 -11.55
C VAL A 77 -6.14 -11.12 -12.98
N GLU A 78 -5.40 -10.34 -13.76
CA GLU A 78 -5.72 -10.06 -15.17
C GLU A 78 -5.77 -11.33 -16.02
N ASN A 79 -4.81 -12.23 -15.85
CA ASN A 79 -4.79 -13.51 -16.56
C ASN A 79 -6.00 -14.38 -16.21
N VAL A 80 -6.40 -14.44 -14.94
CA VAL A 80 -7.57 -15.22 -14.53
C VAL A 80 -8.85 -14.60 -15.09
N ILE A 81 -9.01 -13.28 -15.07
CA ILE A 81 -10.16 -12.59 -15.69
C ILE A 81 -10.24 -12.95 -17.18
N LYS A 82 -9.11 -12.90 -17.89
CA LYS A 82 -9.03 -13.28 -19.31
C LYS A 82 -9.40 -14.76 -19.54
N GLU A 83 -8.97 -15.66 -18.67
CA GLU A 83 -9.32 -17.09 -18.72
C GLU A 83 -10.81 -17.34 -18.42
N GLN A 84 -11.39 -16.61 -17.47
CA GLN A 84 -12.81 -16.71 -17.17
C GLN A 84 -13.68 -16.06 -18.25
N GLY A 85 -13.16 -15.05 -18.95
CA GLY A 85 -13.86 -14.29 -19.98
C GLY A 85 -14.88 -13.30 -19.42
N ASP A 86 -14.83 -13.04 -18.11
CA ASP A 86 -15.72 -12.16 -17.36
C ASP A 86 -15.01 -11.69 -16.08
N GLY A 87 -15.34 -10.48 -15.62
CA GLY A 87 -14.77 -9.83 -14.45
C GLY A 87 -14.06 -8.51 -14.73
N GLU A 88 -14.04 -7.65 -13.72
CA GLU A 88 -13.36 -6.36 -13.73
C GLU A 88 -12.43 -6.26 -12.51
N PHE A 89 -11.31 -5.55 -12.68
CA PHE A 89 -10.34 -5.33 -11.63
C PHE A 89 -9.77 -3.92 -11.73
N ILE A 90 -9.67 -3.25 -10.59
CA ILE A 90 -9.04 -1.94 -10.46
C ILE A 90 -7.86 -2.11 -9.53
N TYR A 91 -6.69 -1.66 -9.98
CA TYR A 91 -5.48 -1.54 -9.18
C TYR A 91 -5.27 -0.09 -8.76
N CYS A 92 -4.98 0.12 -7.48
CA CYS A 92 -4.65 1.42 -6.94
C CYS A 92 -3.61 1.28 -5.83
N GLN A 93 -2.79 2.32 -5.66
CA GLN A 93 -1.79 2.43 -4.59
C GLN A 93 -2.12 3.61 -3.68
N LEU A 94 -1.63 3.56 -2.44
CA LEU A 94 -1.68 4.71 -1.55
C LEU A 94 -0.65 5.75 -2.00
N MET A 95 -1.06 7.01 -2.07
CA MET A 95 -0.14 8.10 -2.38
C MET A 95 0.79 8.34 -1.19
N GLN A 96 2.07 8.02 -1.39
CA GLN A 96 3.09 8.18 -0.36
C GLN A 96 3.29 9.65 0.00
N TYR A 97 3.48 9.92 1.29
CA TYR A 97 3.92 11.20 1.82
C TYR A 97 5.19 11.00 2.66
N ASN A 98 5.09 10.86 3.98
CA ASN A 98 6.27 10.58 4.81
C ASN A 98 6.91 9.21 4.53
N GLN A 99 6.18 8.29 3.90
CA GLN A 99 6.70 6.99 3.49
C GLN A 99 7.92 7.10 2.55
N VAL A 100 7.95 8.09 1.65
CA VAL A 100 9.11 8.34 0.77
C VAL A 100 10.36 8.65 1.59
N TYR A 101 10.21 9.39 2.69
CA TYR A 101 11.32 9.70 3.58
C TYR A 101 11.77 8.48 4.38
N ILE A 102 10.84 7.64 4.85
CA ILE A 102 11.18 6.38 5.52
C ILE A 102 12.06 5.50 4.63
N GLU A 103 11.68 5.33 3.37
CA GLU A 103 12.44 4.54 2.40
C GLU A 103 13.85 5.13 2.19
N LYS A 104 13.93 6.45 1.95
CA LYS A 104 15.21 7.15 1.79
C LYS A 104 16.11 7.02 3.03
N ILE A 105 15.55 7.12 4.23
CA ILE A 105 16.27 6.95 5.50
C ILE A 105 16.83 5.53 5.60
N GLN A 106 16.03 4.51 5.30
CA GLN A 106 16.46 3.11 5.36
C GLN A 106 17.61 2.83 4.38
N THR A 107 17.53 3.39 3.17
CA THR A 107 18.55 3.22 2.13
C THR A 107 19.77 4.13 2.28
N ALA A 108 19.76 5.08 3.22
CA ALA A 108 20.87 6.01 3.41
C ALA A 108 22.15 5.28 3.83
N GLU A 109 23.27 5.63 3.21
CA GLU A 109 24.57 4.98 3.44
C GLU A 109 25.47 5.80 4.38
N SER A 110 25.13 7.06 4.67
CA SER A 110 25.96 7.93 5.50
C SER A 110 25.15 8.91 6.37
N SER A 111 25.76 9.35 7.49
CA SER A 111 25.18 10.40 8.35
C SER A 111 24.96 11.71 7.60
N LYS A 112 25.77 12.00 6.58
CA LYS A 112 25.63 13.21 5.75
C LYS A 112 24.35 13.17 4.91
N ASP A 113 24.00 11.99 4.39
CA ASP A 113 22.76 11.79 3.64
C ASP A 113 21.56 11.98 4.58
N LEU A 114 21.62 11.44 5.80
CA LEU A 114 20.59 11.61 6.82
C LEU A 114 20.40 13.08 7.22
N VAL A 115 21.48 13.85 7.38
CA VAL A 115 21.37 15.30 7.66
C VAL A 115 20.73 16.05 6.48
N THR A 116 21.03 15.64 5.25
CA THR A 116 20.41 16.24 4.06
C THR A 116 18.91 15.92 4.00
N LEU A 117 18.54 14.67 4.28
CA LEU A 117 17.15 14.24 4.38
C LEU A 117 16.41 14.96 5.51
N TRP A 118 17.06 15.16 6.66
CA TRP A 118 16.44 15.88 7.77
C TRP A 118 16.08 17.33 7.41
N LYS A 119 16.96 18.02 6.67
CA LYS A 119 16.68 19.38 6.18
C LYS A 119 15.52 19.39 5.18
N ASP A 120 15.50 18.45 4.24
CA ASP A 120 14.40 18.30 3.27
C ASP A 120 13.06 18.02 3.96
N ILE A 121 13.07 17.13 4.96
CA ILE A 121 11.93 16.84 5.83
C ILE A 121 11.46 18.11 6.57
N ALA A 122 12.38 18.92 7.10
CA ALA A 122 12.01 20.16 7.81
C ALA A 122 11.41 21.23 6.91
N GLU A 123 11.81 21.26 5.63
CA GLU A 123 11.28 22.21 4.64
C GLU A 123 9.95 21.75 4.02
N ASN A 124 9.78 20.44 3.80
CA ASN A 124 8.71 19.90 2.95
C ASN A 124 7.73 18.95 3.67
N SER A 125 7.99 18.57 4.92
CA SER A 125 7.10 17.70 5.70
C SER A 125 6.54 18.39 6.94
N PHE A 126 5.31 18.04 7.32
CA PHE A 126 4.74 18.40 8.62
C PHE A 126 5.47 17.63 9.73
N LEU A 127 6.65 18.11 10.13
CA LEU A 127 7.32 17.60 11.32
C LEU A 127 6.41 17.76 12.54
N ASN A 128 6.39 16.72 13.39
CA ASN A 128 5.70 16.74 14.68
C ASN A 128 6.29 17.79 15.66
N TRP A 129 7.44 18.36 15.33
CA TRP A 129 8.04 19.53 15.96
C TRP A 129 7.29 20.80 15.52
N TYR A 130 6.36 21.21 16.38
CA TYR A 130 5.70 22.50 16.29
C TYR A 130 6.73 23.63 16.23
N VAL A 131 6.74 24.36 15.11
CA VAL A 131 7.26 25.73 14.97
C VAL A 131 8.79 25.88 15.12
N ASN A 132 9.52 25.51 14.07
CA ASN A 132 10.58 26.36 13.48
C ASN A 132 11.08 25.74 12.18
N ALA A 133 11.10 26.56 11.12
CA ALA A 133 11.47 26.18 9.76
C ALA A 133 12.97 25.90 9.55
N GLU A 134 13.80 26.01 10.59
CA GLU A 134 15.25 25.79 10.52
C GLU A 134 15.68 24.77 11.57
N VAL A 135 16.38 23.73 11.11
CA VAL A 135 17.06 22.76 11.98
C VAL A 135 18.29 23.45 12.60
N PRO A 136 18.35 23.64 13.93
CA PRO A 136 19.48 24.32 14.56
C PRO A 136 20.81 23.58 14.32
N GLU A 137 21.92 24.31 14.12
CA GLU A 137 23.24 23.69 13.92
C GLU A 137 23.65 22.79 15.10
N GLU A 138 23.30 23.17 16.33
CA GLU A 138 23.53 22.35 17.53
C GLU A 138 22.83 20.99 17.43
N ALA A 139 21.60 20.94 16.92
CA ALA A 139 20.84 19.71 16.76
C ALA A 139 21.48 18.79 15.69
N VAL A 140 22.03 19.36 14.62
CA VAL A 140 22.80 18.63 13.61
C VAL A 140 24.09 18.05 14.19
N ASN A 141 24.79 18.83 15.02
CA ASN A 141 26.01 18.38 15.68
C ASN A 141 25.72 17.22 16.64
N ASP A 142 24.68 17.33 17.46
CA ASP A 142 24.24 16.28 18.39
C ASP A 142 23.83 15.01 17.63
N PHE A 143 23.07 15.15 16.54
CA PHE A 143 22.68 14.04 15.68
C PHE A 143 23.90 13.33 15.06
N THR A 144 24.87 14.10 14.56
CA THR A 144 26.10 13.57 13.96
C THR A 144 26.99 12.90 15.01
N ALA A 145 27.00 13.42 16.24
CA ALA A 145 27.77 12.89 17.35
C ALA A 145 27.30 11.50 17.84
N ILE A 146 26.08 11.07 17.48
CA ILE A 146 25.60 9.69 17.72
C ILE A 146 26.58 8.65 17.15
N GLY A 147 27.17 8.93 15.98
CA GLY A 147 28.21 8.12 15.35
C GLY A 147 27.77 6.74 14.82
N ASP A 148 26.65 6.20 15.30
CA ASP A 148 26.02 4.98 14.80
C ASP A 148 24.92 5.32 13.76
N LEU A 149 25.12 4.84 12.53
CA LEU A 149 24.23 5.11 11.40
C LEU A 149 22.84 4.53 11.63
N GLU A 150 22.73 3.33 12.21
CA GLU A 150 21.43 2.68 12.41
C GLU A 150 20.64 3.37 13.53
N ALA A 151 21.30 3.80 14.61
CA ALA A 151 20.68 4.68 15.60
C ALA A 151 20.21 6.01 15.01
N GLN A 152 21.00 6.63 14.12
CA GLN A 152 20.62 7.86 13.42
C GLN A 152 19.40 7.66 12.51
N LYS A 153 19.36 6.56 11.73
CA LYS A 153 18.19 6.21 10.92
C LYS A 153 16.94 6.03 11.77
N HIS A 154 17.06 5.30 12.87
CA HIS A 154 15.96 5.05 13.78
C HIS A 154 15.40 6.36 14.35
N LEU A 155 16.28 7.22 14.87
CA LEU A 155 15.89 8.52 15.42
C LEU A 155 15.21 9.40 14.37
N LEU A 156 15.77 9.51 13.17
CA LEU A 156 15.18 10.35 12.11
C LEU A 156 13.82 9.80 11.65
N ALA A 157 13.65 8.49 11.58
CA ALA A 157 12.38 7.86 11.27
C ALA A 157 11.33 8.08 12.38
N GLU A 158 11.73 8.20 13.64
CA GLU A 158 10.82 8.53 14.76
C GLU A 158 10.32 9.98 14.74
N LEU A 159 11.05 10.90 14.11
CA LEU A 159 10.63 12.30 13.98
C LEU A 159 9.47 12.49 12.99
N LEU A 160 9.25 11.54 12.09
CA LEU A 160 8.17 11.57 11.12
C LEU A 160 6.84 11.18 11.79
N ASP A 161 5.77 11.93 11.50
CA ASP A 161 4.43 11.53 11.93
C ASP A 161 3.98 10.29 11.15
N LYS A 162 3.87 9.17 11.88
CA LYS A 162 3.43 7.88 11.33
C LYS A 162 1.97 7.90 10.89
N ASN A 163 1.16 8.86 11.36
CA ASN A 163 -0.21 9.08 10.88
C ASN A 163 -0.25 9.79 9.52
N GLN A 164 0.89 10.29 9.04
CA GLN A 164 1.04 11.00 7.76
C GLN A 164 2.05 10.29 6.83
N LEU A 165 2.18 8.97 6.94
CA LEU A 165 2.99 8.19 5.97
C LEU A 165 2.43 8.29 4.55
N TYR A 166 1.12 8.44 4.43
CA TYR A 166 0.39 8.58 3.18
C TYR A 166 -0.53 9.79 3.25
N VAL A 167 -0.90 10.34 2.10
CA VAL A 167 -1.78 11.50 2.01
C VAL A 167 -3.18 11.13 2.53
N ASN A 168 -3.67 11.88 3.51
CA ASN A 168 -5.02 11.66 4.04
C ASN A 168 -6.08 12.08 3.02
N LEU A 169 -7.19 11.34 2.98
CA LEU A 169 -8.31 11.68 2.09
C LEU A 169 -8.87 13.08 2.35
N SER A 170 -8.86 13.55 3.60
CA SER A 170 -9.28 14.91 3.96
C SER A 170 -8.42 15.99 3.31
N GLU A 171 -7.17 15.67 3.00
CA GLU A 171 -6.15 16.57 2.47
C GLU A 171 -6.00 16.44 0.95
N ILE A 172 -6.77 15.58 0.29
CA ILE A 172 -6.67 15.30 -1.15
C ILE A 172 -6.83 16.56 -2.05
N LYS A 173 -7.42 17.64 -1.52
CA LYS A 173 -7.61 18.91 -2.26
C LYS A 173 -6.49 19.92 -2.04
N ASP A 174 -5.61 19.67 -1.08
CA ASP A 174 -4.47 20.54 -0.84
C ASP A 174 -3.60 20.61 -2.10
N ALA A 175 -3.13 21.81 -2.43
CA ALA A 175 -2.26 22.03 -3.56
C ALA A 175 -0.86 21.46 -3.31
N ASP A 176 -0.44 21.40 -2.03
CA ASP A 176 0.90 20.99 -1.63
C ASP A 176 1.17 19.51 -1.94
N PHE A 177 0.14 18.65 -1.89
CA PHE A 177 0.27 17.23 -2.25
C PHE A 177 0.23 16.96 -3.75
N GLY A 178 -0.14 17.93 -4.59
CA GLY A 178 -0.11 17.78 -6.05
C GLY A 178 -0.97 16.66 -6.63
N VAL A 179 -1.99 16.17 -5.90
CA VAL A 179 -2.86 15.07 -6.34
C VAL A 179 -3.52 15.41 -7.68
N SER A 180 -3.52 14.46 -8.62
CA SER A 180 -4.08 14.67 -9.96
C SER A 180 -5.61 14.85 -9.94
N ALA A 181 -6.17 15.48 -10.98
CA ALA A 181 -7.62 15.60 -11.11
C ALA A 181 -8.28 14.22 -11.29
N GLU A 182 -7.61 13.31 -11.98
CA GLU A 182 -8.05 11.93 -12.23
C GLU A 182 -8.13 11.14 -10.92
N ASP A 183 -7.10 11.20 -10.07
CA ASP A 183 -7.08 10.52 -8.76
C ASP A 183 -8.14 11.09 -7.81
N LYS A 184 -8.34 12.42 -7.83
CA LYS A 184 -9.43 13.08 -7.08
C LYS A 184 -10.80 12.58 -7.54
N MET A 185 -10.99 12.40 -8.85
CA MET A 185 -12.24 11.89 -9.41
C MET A 185 -12.45 10.42 -9.06
N LEU A 186 -11.42 9.57 -9.18
CA LEU A 186 -11.47 8.16 -8.82
C LEU A 186 -11.84 7.96 -7.34
N ASN A 187 -11.14 8.65 -6.43
CA ASN A 187 -11.45 8.61 -5.00
C ASN A 187 -12.88 9.07 -4.73
N ARG A 188 -13.31 10.17 -5.36
CA ARG A 188 -14.68 10.67 -5.21
C ARG A 188 -15.72 9.67 -5.71
N ALA A 189 -15.46 8.96 -6.80
CA ALA A 189 -16.36 7.93 -7.31
C ALA A 189 -16.44 6.72 -6.37
N PHE A 190 -15.30 6.30 -5.81
CA PHE A 190 -15.22 5.20 -4.86
C PHE A 190 -16.04 5.46 -3.58
N TYR A 191 -15.91 6.65 -2.97
CA TYR A 191 -16.58 6.96 -1.69
C TYR A 191 -18.02 7.49 -1.80
N ARG A 192 -18.51 7.86 -3.00
CA ARG A 192 -19.87 8.41 -3.16
C ARG A 192 -20.94 7.40 -3.57
N ASN A 193 -20.53 6.21 -3.99
CA ASN A 193 -21.44 5.14 -4.40
C ASN A 193 -21.64 4.08 -3.30
N SER A 194 -21.26 4.40 -2.06
CA SER A 194 -21.36 3.55 -0.86
C SER A 194 -22.43 4.03 0.10
#